data_AF-A0A150QNJ3-F1
#
_entry.id   AF-A0A150QNJ3-F1
#
_cell.length_a   1.000
_cell.length_b   1.000
_cell.length_c   1.000
_cell.angle_alpha   90.00
_cell.angle_beta   90.00
_cell.angle_gamma   90.00
#
_symmetry.space_group_name_H-M   'P 1'
#
loop_
_entity.id
_entity.type
_entity.pdbx_description
1 polymer ?
#
loop_
_entity_poly.entity_id
_entity_poly.type
_entity_poly.pdbx_seq_one_letter_code
_entity_poly.pdbx_strand_id
1 'polypeptide(L)'
;GLDVVAIEESVRAMLEQILFTAPGERVNRPTFGVGVQHYVFEPNSPLLANRIRIALDENVYTSLGKSVRVLNVSVGRDEEQLHVHVAYEIVGIVSSRKDLEIVVPARSVP
;
A
#
# COMPACT_ATOMS: atom_id res chain seq x y z
N GLY A 1 19.51 -8.49 -13.40
CA GLY A 1 19.33 -9.96 -13.47
C GLY A 1 17.86 -10.26 -13.28
N LEU A 2 17.33 -11.29 -13.94
CA LEU A 2 15.91 -11.65 -13.90
C LEU A 2 15.37 -11.79 -12.46
N ASP A 3 16.22 -12.22 -11.52
CA ASP A 3 15.87 -12.37 -10.11
C ASP A 3 15.48 -11.05 -9.42
N VAL A 4 16.14 -9.95 -9.77
CA VAL A 4 15.84 -8.63 -9.17
C VAL A 4 14.46 -8.15 -9.62
N VAL A 5 14.13 -8.34 -10.90
CA VAL A 5 12.82 -7.97 -11.45
C VAL A 5 11.71 -8.79 -10.77
N ALA A 6 11.91 -10.10 -10.62
CA ALA A 6 10.94 -10.97 -9.95
C ALA A 6 10.72 -10.58 -8.47
N ILE A 7 11.78 -10.16 -7.77
CA ILE A 7 11.65 -9.66 -6.39
C ILE A 7 10.85 -8.35 -6.36
N GLU A 8 11.14 -7.41 -7.26
CA GLU A 8 10.43 -6.13 -7.35
C GLU A 8 8.92 -6.34 -7.63
N GLU A 9 8.58 -7.24 -8.55
CA GLU A 9 7.20 -7.60 -8.85
C GLU A 9 6.51 -8.28 -7.66
N SER A 10 7.19 -9.21 -6.98
CA SER A 10 6.65 -9.87 -5.80
C SER A 10 6.40 -8.89 -4.65
N VAL A 11 7.28 -7.91 -4.44
CA VAL A 11 7.09 -6.87 -3.43
C VAL A 11 5.93 -5.96 -3.80
N ARG A 12 5.85 -5.50 -5.06
CA ARG A 12 4.73 -4.70 -5.55
C ARG A 12 3.40 -5.41 -5.32
N ALA A 13 3.29 -6.68 -5.74
CA ALA A 13 2.09 -7.48 -5.57
C ALA A 13 1.71 -7.65 -4.08
N MET A 14 2.69 -7.81 -3.18
CA MET A 14 2.40 -7.89 -1.75
C MET A 14 1.92 -6.56 -1.17
N LEU A 15 2.47 -5.42 -1.60
CA LEU A 15 2.00 -4.10 -1.19
C LEU A 15 0.58 -3.83 -1.68
N GLU A 16 0.25 -4.18 -2.92
CA GLU A 16 -1.11 -4.10 -3.47
C GLU A 16 -2.07 -4.94 -2.63
N GLN A 17 -1.70 -6.19 -2.32
CA GLN A 17 -2.51 -7.07 -1.49
C GLN A 17 -2.75 -6.48 -0.10
N ILE A 18 -1.73 -5.88 0.53
CA ILE A 18 -1.87 -5.19 1.82
C ILE A 18 -2.84 -4.01 1.70
N LEU A 19 -2.67 -3.17 0.68
CA LEU A 19 -3.47 -1.95 0.51
C LEU A 19 -4.94 -2.26 0.26
N PHE A 20 -5.25 -3.24 -0.59
CA PHE A 20 -6.62 -3.58 -0.97
C PHE A 20 -7.34 -4.56 -0.05
N THR A 21 -6.64 -5.28 0.82
CA THR A 21 -7.31 -6.15 1.81
C THR A 21 -7.74 -5.30 2.99
N ALA A 22 -9.00 -5.35 3.41
CA ALA A 22 -9.41 -4.71 4.66
C ALA A 22 -9.12 -5.59 5.88
N PRO A 23 -8.76 -5.00 7.04
CA PRO A 23 -8.69 -5.74 8.30
C PRO A 23 -9.98 -6.53 8.56
N GLY A 24 -9.84 -7.79 8.93
CA GLY A 24 -10.94 -8.73 9.15
C GLY A 24 -11.33 -9.61 7.94
N GLU A 25 -10.93 -9.26 6.71
CA GLU A 25 -11.23 -10.09 5.53
C GLU A 25 -10.52 -11.45 5.58
N ARG A 26 -9.32 -11.50 6.14
CA ARG A 26 -8.56 -12.73 6.31
C ARG A 26 -8.83 -13.36 7.66
N VAL A 27 -9.67 -14.41 7.68
CA VAL A 27 -10.06 -15.15 8.89
C VAL A 27 -8.85 -15.55 9.76
N ASN A 28 -7.78 -16.06 9.14
CA ASN A 28 -6.58 -16.52 9.86
C ASN A 28 -5.55 -15.41 10.14
N ARG A 29 -5.77 -14.18 9.65
CA ARG A 29 -4.91 -13.01 9.85
C ARG A 29 -5.78 -11.75 9.96
N PRO A 30 -6.59 -11.62 11.03
CA PRO A 30 -7.62 -10.59 11.12
C PRO A 30 -7.06 -9.16 11.12
N THR A 31 -5.80 -8.96 11.49
CA THR A 31 -5.14 -7.64 11.46
C THR A 31 -4.45 -7.32 10.12
N PHE A 32 -4.43 -8.25 9.17
CA PHE A 32 -3.80 -8.02 7.88
C PHE A 32 -4.65 -7.08 7.01
N GLY A 33 -3.96 -6.13 6.37
CA GLY A 33 -4.53 -5.24 5.37
C GLY A 33 -4.72 -3.80 5.85
N VAL A 34 -5.03 -2.92 4.90
CA VAL A 34 -5.35 -1.50 5.11
C VAL A 34 -6.77 -1.18 4.66
N GLY A 35 -7.24 -1.75 3.54
CA GLY A 35 -8.58 -1.55 3.01
C GLY A 35 -8.79 -0.15 2.45
N VAL A 36 -7.90 0.30 1.55
CA VAL A 36 -7.95 1.68 1.00
C VAL A 36 -9.26 1.99 0.27
N GLN A 37 -10.00 0.98 -0.21
CA GLN A 37 -11.35 1.17 -0.77
C GLN A 37 -12.33 1.85 0.19
N HIS A 38 -12.16 1.67 1.50
CA HIS A 38 -13.05 2.27 2.49
C HIS A 38 -12.82 3.77 2.68
N TYR A 39 -11.71 4.30 2.16
CA TYR A 39 -11.35 5.72 2.31
C TYR A 39 -11.72 6.57 1.09
N VAL A 40 -12.36 6.00 0.07
CA VAL A 40 -12.63 6.71 -1.18
C VAL A 40 -13.49 7.96 -1.00
N PHE A 41 -14.32 7.99 0.04
CA PHE A 41 -15.18 9.13 0.41
C PHE A 41 -14.64 9.99 1.57
N GLU A 42 -13.50 9.60 2.17
CA GLU A 42 -12.87 10.38 3.22
C GLU A 42 -12.22 11.64 2.63
N PRO A 43 -12.27 12.79 3.34
CA PRO A 43 -11.60 14.00 2.88
C PRO A 43 -10.08 13.80 2.84
N ASN A 44 -9.44 14.30 1.78
CA ASN A 44 -7.99 14.27 1.69
C ASN A 44 -7.40 15.10 2.84
N SER A 45 -6.56 14.47 3.66
CA SER A 45 -5.94 15.12 4.79
C SER A 45 -4.61 14.45 5.14
N PRO A 46 -3.67 15.20 5.76
CA PRO A 46 -2.47 14.61 6.33
C PRO A 46 -2.77 13.50 7.34
N LEU A 47 -3.91 13.59 8.04
CA LEU A 47 -4.35 12.57 8.99
C LEU A 47 -4.68 11.24 8.31
N LEU A 48 -5.40 11.28 7.19
CA LEU A 48 -5.71 10.08 6.40
C LEU A 48 -4.44 9.43 5.85
N ALA A 49 -3.54 10.23 5.27
CA ALA A 49 -2.26 9.73 4.78
C ALA A 49 -1.43 9.07 5.89
N ASN A 50 -1.39 9.68 7.08
CA ASN A 50 -0.69 9.11 8.24
C ASN A 50 -1.35 7.83 8.75
N ARG A 51 -2.68 7.74 8.76
CA ARG A 51 -3.41 6.51 9.12
C ARG A 51 -3.06 5.37 8.18
N ILE A 52 -3.10 5.60 6.87
CA ILE A 52 -2.72 4.61 5.86
C ILE A 52 -1.26 4.21 6.05
N ARG A 53 -0.37 5.18 6.29
CA ARG A 53 1.06 4.91 6.52
C ARG A 53 1.28 3.98 7.71
N ILE A 54 0.71 4.27 8.87
CA ILE A 54 0.89 3.46 10.09
C ILE A 54 0.43 2.03 9.83
N ALA A 55 -0.76 1.85 9.27
CA ALA A 55 -1.29 0.52 8.95
C ALA A 55 -0.43 -0.22 7.91
N LEU A 56 0.08 0.50 6.89
CA LEU A 56 0.96 -0.08 5.89
C LEU A 56 2.31 -0.49 6.48
N ASP A 57 2.93 0.35 7.33
CA ASP A 57 4.21 0.07 7.99
C ASP A 57 4.11 -1.21 8.84
N GLU A 58 3.03 -1.37 9.62
CA GLU A 58 2.78 -2.57 10.42
C GLU A 58 2.60 -3.83 9.56
N ASN A 59 1.83 -3.73 8.48
CA ASN A 59 1.58 -4.85 7.58
C ASN A 59 2.81 -5.26 6.77
N VAL A 60 3.60 -4.28 6.31
CA VAL A 60 4.87 -4.51 5.62
C VAL A 60 5.84 -5.20 6.57
N TYR A 61 5.99 -4.70 7.80
CA TYR A 61 6.89 -5.31 8.77
C TYR A 61 6.49 -6.75 9.11
N THR A 62 5.20 -7.01 9.32
CA THR A 62 4.72 -8.36 9.68
C THR A 62 4.72 -9.35 8.51
N SER A 63 4.62 -8.88 7.26
CA SER A 63 4.54 -9.74 6.07
C SER A 63 5.87 -9.90 5.33
N LEU A 64 6.65 -8.82 5.25
CA LEU A 64 7.90 -8.73 4.48
C LEU A 64 9.14 -8.53 5.37
N GLY A 65 8.95 -8.34 6.68
CA GLY A 65 10.03 -8.11 7.63
C GLY A 65 10.76 -6.81 7.36
N LYS A 66 12.09 -6.85 7.49
CA LYS A 66 12.98 -5.70 7.24
C LYS A 66 13.43 -5.58 5.78
N SER A 67 12.90 -6.42 4.89
CA SER A 67 13.30 -6.49 3.48
C SER A 67 12.74 -5.34 2.65
N VAL A 68 11.70 -4.67 3.14
CA VAL A 68 11.06 -3.52 2.48
C VAL A 68 10.91 -2.40 3.49
N ARG A 69 11.16 -1.17 3.04
CA ARG A 69 10.94 0.03 3.84
C ARG A 69 10.03 0.99 3.07
N VAL A 70 8.92 1.37 3.71
CA VAL A 70 8.07 2.45 3.21
C VAL A 70 8.79 3.77 3.51
N LEU A 71 8.96 4.59 2.48
CA LEU A 71 9.63 5.88 2.57
C LEU A 71 8.63 7.01 2.75
N ASN A 72 7.52 6.95 2.01
CA ASN A 72 6.47 7.95 2.07
C ASN A 72 5.13 7.35 1.65
N VAL A 73 4.05 7.87 2.25
CA VAL A 73 2.68 7.67 1.78
C VAL A 73 2.04 9.04 1.62
N SER A 74 1.49 9.30 0.45
CA SER A 74 0.70 10.49 0.17
C SER A 74 -0.65 10.10 -0.39
N VAL A 75 -1.66 10.90 -0.06
CA VAL A 75 -3.02 10.72 -0.53
C VAL A 75 -3.42 11.95 -1.34
N GLY A 76 -3.98 11.70 -2.51
CA GLY A 76 -4.55 12.70 -3.41
C GLY A 76 -6.00 12.36 -3.71
N ARG A 77 -6.72 13.36 -4.22
CA ARG A 77 -8.08 13.15 -4.73
C ARG A 77 -8.29 14.02 -5.96
N ASP A 78 -8.79 13.41 -7.03
CA ASP A 78 -9.52 14.11 -8.08
C ASP A 78 -11.00 13.71 -7.99
N GLU A 79 -11.90 14.56 -8.48
CA GLU A 79 -13.37 14.41 -8.52
C GLU A 79 -13.98 13.20 -7.76
N GLU A 80 -13.83 11.99 -8.32
CA GLU A 80 -14.38 10.72 -7.83
C GLU A 80 -13.30 9.65 -7.57
N GLN A 81 -12.02 9.98 -7.42
CA GLN A 81 -10.95 8.99 -7.24
C GLN A 81 -10.04 9.32 -6.06
N LEU A 82 -9.75 8.31 -5.24
CA LEU A 82 -8.69 8.36 -4.24
C LEU A 82 -7.38 7.87 -4.86
N HIS A 83 -6.35 8.70 -4.81
CA HIS A 83 -4.99 8.33 -5.22
C HIS A 83 -4.17 8.07 -3.96
N VAL A 84 -3.63 6.86 -3.82
CA VAL A 84 -2.67 6.51 -2.77
C VAL A 84 -1.33 6.25 -3.43
N HIS A 85 -0.36 7.09 -3.11
CA HIS A 85 1.00 6.96 -3.61
C HIS A 85 1.93 6.49 -2.50
N VAL A 86 2.62 5.39 -2.73
CA VAL A 86 3.56 4.77 -1.81
C VAL A 86 4.94 4.76 -2.45
N ALA A 87 5.88 5.51 -1.85
CA ALA A 87 7.29 5.39 -2.16
C ALA A 87 7.90 4.36 -1.22
N TYR A 88 8.65 3.39 -1.75
CA TYR A 88 9.29 2.34 -0.95
C TYR A 88 10.66 1.97 -1.53
N GLU A 89 11.46 1.26 -0.72
CA GLU A 89 12.72 0.65 -1.15
C GLU A 89 12.78 -0.82 -0.73
N ILE A 90 13.51 -1.61 -1.52
CA ILE A 90 13.82 -3.00 -1.20
C ILE A 90 15.24 -3.06 -0.65
N VAL A 91 15.35 -3.44 0.62
CA VAL A 91 16.62 -3.46 1.35
C VAL A 91 17.53 -4.53 0.75
N GLY A 92 18.78 -4.18 0.52
CA GLY A 92 19.78 -5.07 -0.09
C GLY A 92 19.82 -5.04 -1.62
N ILE A 93 18.92 -4.28 -2.27
CA ILE A 93 18.96 -4.03 -3.72
C ILE A 93 19.42 -2.59 -3.95
N VAL A 94 20.46 -2.40 -4.76
CA VAL A 94 21.02 -1.09 -5.08
C VAL A 94 20.03 -0.31 -5.96
N SER A 95 19.81 0.97 -5.63
CA SER A 95 18.90 1.87 -6.37
C SER A 95 17.46 1.33 -6.50
N SER A 96 16.97 0.65 -5.45
CA SER A 96 15.64 0.00 -5.43
C SER A 96 14.48 0.90 -5.03
N ARG A 97 14.66 2.23 -5.02
CA ARG A 97 13.55 3.15 -4.76
C ARG A 97 12.51 2.99 -5.86
N LYS A 98 11.27 2.73 -5.45
CA LYS A 98 10.12 2.54 -6.34
C LYS A 98 8.92 3.31 -5.82
N ASP A 99 8.01 3.56 -6.74
CA ASP A 99 6.74 4.19 -6.48
C ASP A 99 5.61 3.24 -6.92
N LEU A 100 4.58 3.15 -6.07
CA LEU A 100 3.34 2.44 -6.33
C LEU A 100 2.20 3.45 -6.21
N GLU A 101 1.47 3.65 -7.30
CA GLU A 101 0.25 4.44 -7.32
C GLU A 101 -0.95 3.50 -7.37
N ILE A 102 -1.85 3.66 -6.41
CA ILE A 102 -3.14 2.98 -6.36
C ILE A 102 -4.23 4.03 -6.57
N VAL A 103 -5.10 3.78 -7.53
CA VAL A 103 -6.26 4.64 -7.81
C VAL A 103 -7.52 3.85 -7.47
N VAL A 104 -8.31 4.38 -6.55
CA VAL A 104 -9.59 3.79 -6.13
C VAL A 104 -10.72 4.69 -6.62
N PRO A 105 -11.57 4.22 -7.55
CA PRO A 105 -12.74 4.96 -7.99
C PRO A 105 -13.86 4.94 -6.92
N ALA A 106 -14.60 6.03 -6.80
CA ALA A 106 -15.73 6.18 -5.88
C ALA A 106 -16.96 5.36 -6.30
N ARG A 107 -17.03 4.94 -7.57
CA ARG A 107 -17.98 3.91 -8.00
C ARG A 107 -17.35 2.54 -7.80
N SER A 108 -17.99 1.73 -6.95
CA SER A 108 -17.91 0.28 -7.13
C SER A 108 -18.40 -0.03 -8.54
N VAL A 109 -17.54 -0.62 -9.37
CA VAL A 109 -18.02 -1.34 -10.55
C VAL A 109 -18.95 -2.44 -10.01
N PRO A 110 -20.20 -2.51 -10.49
CA PRO A 110 -21.17 -3.49 -10.01
C PRO A 110 -20.71 -4.94 -10.22
#